data_AF-A0A4D4L5X9-F1
#
_entry.id   AF-A0A4D4L5X9-F1
#
_cell.length_a   1.000
_cell.length_b   1.000
_cell.length_c   1.000
_cell.angle_alpha   90.00
_cell.angle_beta   90.00
_cell.angle_gamma   90.00
#
_symmetry.space_group_name_H-M   'P 1'
#
loop_
_entity.id
_entity.type
_entity.pdbx_description
1 polymer ?
#
loop_
_entity_poly.entity_id
_entity_poly.type
_entity_poly.pdbx_seq_one_letter_code
_entity_poly.pdbx_strand_id
1 'polypeptide(L)'
;MPPIPTAELHLHIEGTLEPDLAFALAERNGVELPFATQEELRAAYSFGDLQDFLDLYYALMTVLRTEDDFADLTKAYLARAREQGVRHAEIFFDPQAHTARGVEIDTVIRGIGRALDAAPRAYGITTRLIMCFLRDESAESALATFEAARPHLDRIAAVGLDSAEVGNPPSKFREVYALARQAGLKCVAHAGRRGRPRMCGRRSTSSAWTASTTGCGAWRTRRWWPGWSRTGPR
;
A
#
# COMPACT_ATOMS: atom_id res chain seq x y z
N MET A 1 -28.73 -1.78 8.52
CA MET A 1 -27.95 -1.48 9.74
C MET A 1 -26.83 -0.51 9.34
N PRO A 2 -26.53 0.53 10.14
CA PRO A 2 -25.39 1.40 9.85
C PRO A 2 -24.07 0.60 9.95
N PRO A 3 -23.03 0.98 9.18
CA PRO A 3 -21.75 0.27 9.20
C PRO A 3 -21.08 0.38 10.58
N ILE A 4 -20.45 -0.72 11.01
CA ILE A 4 -19.73 -0.79 12.30
C ILE A 4 -18.48 0.09 12.21
N PRO A 5 -18.23 0.99 13.18
CA PRO A 5 -17.00 1.76 13.25
C PRO A 5 -15.76 0.85 13.27
N THR A 6 -14.83 1.07 12.36
CA THR A 6 -13.60 0.25 12.24
C THR A 6 -12.36 1.11 12.06
N ALA A 7 -11.21 0.53 12.41
CA ALA A 7 -9.90 1.02 12.02
C ALA A 7 -9.31 0.08 10.97
N GLU A 8 -8.82 0.63 9.87
CA GLU A 8 -8.14 -0.11 8.82
C GLU A 8 -6.64 0.10 8.97
N LEU A 9 -5.92 -0.93 9.42
CA LEU A 9 -4.51 -0.83 9.82
C LEU A 9 -3.57 -1.48 8.79
N HIS A 10 -4.12 -1.93 7.66
CA HIS A 10 -3.40 -2.62 6.59
C HIS A 10 -4.08 -2.37 5.26
N LEU A 11 -3.65 -1.33 4.56
CA LEU A 11 -4.11 -0.98 3.23
C LEU A 11 -3.02 -0.30 2.40
N HIS A 12 -2.72 -0.85 1.22
CA HIS A 12 -1.84 -0.23 0.23
C HIS A 12 -2.65 0.73 -0.63
N ILE A 13 -2.26 1.99 -0.71
CA ILE A 13 -3.06 3.02 -1.40
C ILE A 13 -3.16 2.77 -2.90
N GLU A 14 -2.10 2.26 -3.51
CA GLU A 14 -2.06 1.88 -4.92
C GLU A 14 -3.03 0.73 -5.20
N GLY A 15 -3.35 -0.07 -4.17
CA GLY A 15 -4.27 -1.19 -4.25
C GLY A 15 -5.73 -0.76 -4.24
N THR A 16 -6.01 0.53 -4.11
CA THR A 16 -7.35 1.12 -4.16
C THR A 16 -7.65 1.77 -5.51
N LEU A 17 -6.78 1.61 -6.50
CA LEU A 17 -6.95 2.20 -7.82
C LEU A 17 -8.04 1.47 -8.62
N GLU A 18 -9.27 1.97 -8.54
CA GLU A 18 -10.42 1.43 -9.26
C GLU A 18 -10.31 1.70 -10.79
N PRO A 19 -10.91 0.85 -11.65
CA PRO A 19 -10.82 0.99 -13.11
C PRO A 19 -11.23 2.37 -13.63
N ASP A 20 -12.34 2.91 -13.13
CA ASP A 20 -12.88 4.20 -13.58
C ASP A 20 -11.85 5.33 -13.35
N LEU A 21 -11.18 5.32 -12.19
CA LEU A 21 -10.11 6.26 -11.90
C LEU A 21 -8.86 5.96 -12.74
N ALA A 22 -8.49 4.69 -12.91
CA ALA A 22 -7.34 4.31 -13.73
C ALA A 22 -7.45 4.86 -15.16
N PHE A 23 -8.62 4.72 -15.79
CA PHE A 23 -8.88 5.26 -17.13
C PHE A 23 -8.88 6.79 -17.16
N ALA A 24 -9.48 7.46 -16.17
CA ALA A 24 -9.47 8.92 -16.08
C ALA A 24 -8.03 9.47 -15.95
N LEU A 25 -7.19 8.81 -15.14
CA LEU A 25 -5.78 9.17 -14.98
C LEU A 25 -4.95 8.85 -16.24
N ALA A 26 -5.24 7.73 -16.90
CA ALA A 26 -4.61 7.35 -18.16
C ALA A 26 -4.85 8.41 -19.24
N GLU A 27 -6.10 8.85 -19.40
CA GLU A 27 -6.48 9.93 -20.31
C GLU A 27 -5.79 11.25 -19.94
N ARG A 28 -5.84 11.63 -18.66
CA ARG A 28 -5.20 12.87 -18.15
C ARG A 28 -3.70 12.92 -18.45
N ASN A 29 -3.01 11.80 -18.32
CA ASN A 29 -1.56 11.71 -18.44
C ASN A 29 -1.07 11.21 -19.81
N GLY A 30 -1.97 10.93 -20.76
CA GLY A 30 -1.61 10.37 -22.07
C GLY A 30 -0.91 9.02 -21.97
N VAL A 31 -1.30 8.19 -21.01
CA VAL A 31 -0.77 6.83 -20.81
C VAL A 31 -1.73 5.83 -21.44
N GLU A 32 -1.21 4.91 -22.25
CA GLU A 32 -1.99 3.80 -22.77
C GLU A 32 -2.05 2.66 -21.73
N LEU A 33 -3.27 2.26 -21.34
CA LEU A 33 -3.48 1.09 -20.50
C LEU A 33 -3.48 -0.18 -21.37
N PRO A 34 -3.00 -1.33 -20.84
CA PRO A 34 -3.06 -2.61 -21.55
C PRO A 34 -4.48 -3.22 -21.60
N PHE A 35 -5.51 -2.39 -21.47
CA PHE A 35 -6.92 -2.75 -21.46
C PHE A 35 -7.68 -1.73 -22.30
N ALA A 36 -8.54 -2.19 -23.22
CA ALA A 36 -9.28 -1.30 -24.11
C ALA A 36 -10.47 -0.62 -23.40
N THR A 37 -11.02 -1.27 -22.37
CA THR A 37 -12.22 -0.79 -21.66
C THR A 37 -12.13 -0.97 -20.15
N GLN A 38 -12.95 -0.22 -19.40
CA GLN A 38 -13.08 -0.36 -17.95
C GLN A 38 -13.62 -1.75 -17.58
N GLU A 39 -14.48 -2.34 -18.41
CA GLU A 39 -15.02 -3.69 -18.25
C GLU A 39 -13.94 -4.75 -18.36
N GLU A 40 -13.03 -4.63 -19.34
CA GLU A 40 -11.88 -5.54 -19.47
C GLU A 40 -10.94 -5.44 -18.28
N LEU A 41 -10.60 -4.22 -17.85
CA LEU A 41 -9.78 -4.03 -16.66
C LEU A 41 -10.48 -4.62 -15.42
N ARG A 42 -11.77 -4.37 -15.24
CA ARG A 42 -12.58 -4.95 -14.15
C ARG A 42 -12.57 -6.48 -14.16
N ALA A 43 -12.63 -7.11 -15.33
CA ALA A 43 -12.52 -8.57 -15.47
C ALA A 43 -11.12 -9.10 -15.10
N ALA A 44 -10.07 -8.29 -15.30
CA ALA A 44 -8.69 -8.64 -14.93
C ALA A 44 -8.45 -8.69 -13.41
N TYR A 45 -9.35 -8.17 -12.57
CA TYR A 45 -9.30 -8.31 -11.10
C TYR A 45 -9.71 -9.73 -10.63
N SER A 46 -9.19 -10.75 -11.29
CA SER A 46 -9.39 -12.16 -10.98
C SER A 46 -8.03 -12.87 -10.96
N PHE A 47 -7.48 -13.06 -9.76
CA PHE A 47 -6.10 -13.52 -9.57
C PHE A 47 -6.03 -15.01 -9.20
N GLY A 48 -5.11 -15.75 -9.83
CA GLY A 48 -4.79 -17.13 -9.47
C GLY A 48 -3.83 -17.22 -8.29
N ASP A 49 -2.87 -16.31 -8.21
CA ASP A 49 -1.95 -16.19 -7.08
C ASP A 49 -1.53 -14.73 -6.72
N LEU A 50 -0.43 -14.57 -5.98
CA LEU A 50 0.06 -13.25 -5.58
C LEU A 50 0.79 -12.54 -6.73
N GLN A 51 1.49 -13.28 -7.59
CA GLN A 51 2.24 -12.71 -8.69
C GLN A 51 1.27 -12.12 -9.72
N ASP A 52 0.19 -12.84 -10.07
CA ASP A 52 -0.85 -12.33 -10.97
C ASP A 52 -1.41 -10.98 -10.48
N PHE A 53 -1.62 -10.86 -9.16
CA PHE A 53 -2.06 -9.60 -8.54
C PHE A 53 -1.01 -8.51 -8.65
N LEU A 54 0.25 -8.81 -8.32
CA LEU A 54 1.34 -7.84 -8.35
C LEU A 54 1.61 -7.33 -9.77
N ASP A 55 1.52 -8.18 -10.78
CA ASP A 55 1.72 -7.81 -12.18
C ASP A 55 0.67 -6.77 -12.62
N LEU A 56 -0.61 -7.00 -12.31
CA LEU A 56 -1.67 -6.02 -12.57
C LEU A 56 -1.49 -4.75 -11.74
N TYR A 57 -1.20 -4.90 -10.44
CA TYR A 57 -1.00 -3.81 -9.49
C TYR A 57 0.08 -2.83 -9.97
N TYR A 58 1.26 -3.34 -10.34
CA TYR A 58 2.35 -2.50 -10.86
C TYR A 58 2.05 -1.94 -12.25
N ALA A 59 1.37 -2.68 -13.12
CA ALA A 59 0.95 -2.18 -14.43
C ALA A 59 0.01 -0.97 -14.30
N LEU A 60 -0.92 -0.99 -13.33
CA LEU A 60 -1.84 0.13 -13.11
C LEU A 60 -1.17 1.35 -12.50
N MET A 61 -0.11 1.20 -11.71
CA MET A 61 0.63 2.35 -11.19
C MET A 61 1.17 3.27 -12.29
N THR A 62 1.32 2.79 -13.53
CA THR A 62 1.78 3.58 -14.68
C THR A 62 0.97 4.85 -14.92
N VAL A 63 -0.30 4.91 -14.49
CA VAL A 63 -1.15 6.10 -14.64
C VAL A 63 -0.93 7.14 -13.53
N LEU A 64 -0.24 6.80 -12.44
CA LEU A 64 0.09 7.71 -11.34
C LEU A 64 1.40 8.44 -11.64
N ARG A 65 1.33 9.75 -11.90
CA ARG A 65 2.46 10.59 -12.36
C ARG A 65 2.61 11.91 -11.62
N THR A 66 1.49 12.55 -11.26
CA THR A 66 1.43 13.91 -10.71
C THR A 66 0.88 13.91 -9.28
N GLU A 67 1.09 15.00 -8.54
CA GLU A 67 0.51 15.16 -7.19
C GLU A 67 -1.02 15.03 -7.19
N ASP A 68 -1.68 15.46 -8.27
CA ASP A 68 -3.13 15.35 -8.44
C ASP A 68 -3.58 13.89 -8.59
N ASP A 69 -2.79 13.05 -9.27
CA ASP A 69 -3.11 11.62 -9.39
C ASP A 69 -3.13 10.92 -8.03
N PHE A 70 -2.08 11.15 -7.23
CA PHE A 70 -1.98 10.57 -5.89
C PHE A 70 -3.03 11.12 -4.93
N ALA A 71 -3.37 12.41 -5.04
CA ALA A 71 -4.42 13.01 -4.23
C ALA A 71 -5.80 12.44 -4.61
N ASP A 72 -6.09 12.28 -5.90
CA ASP A 72 -7.38 11.77 -6.36
C ASP A 72 -7.56 10.29 -6.01
N LEU A 73 -6.50 9.48 -6.14
CA LEU A 73 -6.46 8.10 -5.63
C LEU A 73 -6.77 8.04 -4.13
N THR A 74 -6.10 8.88 -3.33
CA THR A 74 -6.27 8.90 -1.88
C THR A 74 -7.68 9.37 -1.46
N LYS A 75 -8.24 10.38 -2.14
CA LYS A 75 -9.62 10.83 -1.91
C LYS A 75 -10.64 9.75 -2.26
N ALA A 76 -10.44 9.03 -3.37
CA ALA A 76 -11.33 7.95 -3.78
C ALA A 76 -11.38 6.84 -2.73
N TYR A 77 -10.21 6.43 -2.20
CA TYR A 77 -10.13 5.53 -1.07
C TYR A 77 -10.90 6.06 0.15
N LEU A 78 -10.62 7.28 0.60
CA LEU A 78 -11.21 7.85 1.81
C LEU A 78 -12.74 7.97 1.73
N ALA A 79 -13.27 8.35 0.56
CA ALA A 79 -14.71 8.41 0.31
C ALA A 79 -15.37 7.04 0.53
N ARG A 80 -14.77 5.98 -0.04
CA ARG A 80 -15.29 4.62 0.07
C ARG A 80 -15.06 4.01 1.45
N ALA A 81 -13.93 4.30 2.10
CA ALA A 81 -13.65 3.90 3.48
C ALA A 81 -14.70 4.47 4.45
N ARG A 82 -15.14 5.72 4.21
CA ARG A 82 -16.19 6.37 5.01
C ARG A 82 -17.53 5.65 4.90
N GLU A 83 -17.92 5.23 3.71
CA GLU A 83 -19.14 4.46 3.46
C GLU A 83 -19.13 3.10 4.19
N GLN A 84 -17.94 2.51 4.36
CA GLN A 84 -17.75 1.24 5.06
C GLN A 84 -17.60 1.36 6.58
N GLY A 85 -17.65 2.59 7.13
CA GLY A 85 -17.57 2.85 8.56
C GLY A 85 -16.15 2.97 9.11
N VAL A 86 -15.13 3.13 8.25
CA VAL A 86 -13.76 3.39 8.70
C VAL A 86 -13.70 4.75 9.41
N ARG A 87 -13.04 4.79 10.57
CA ARG A 87 -12.81 5.99 11.39
C ARG A 87 -11.32 6.33 11.54
N HIS A 88 -10.47 5.33 11.35
CA HIS A 88 -9.02 5.47 11.36
C HIS A 88 -8.42 4.62 10.24
N ALA A 89 -7.46 5.16 9.49
CA ALA A 89 -6.75 4.44 8.45
C ALA A 89 -5.23 4.60 8.59
N GLU A 90 -4.50 3.50 8.68
CA GLU A 90 -3.04 3.45 8.55
C GLU A 90 -2.70 2.91 7.15
N ILE A 91 -2.22 3.80 6.30
CA ILE A 91 -2.16 3.64 4.84
C ILE A 91 -0.70 3.42 4.43
N PHE A 92 -0.46 2.34 3.72
CA PHE A 92 0.82 1.94 3.15
C PHE A 92 0.94 2.54 1.75
N PHE A 93 2.16 2.93 1.36
CA PHE A 93 2.49 3.33 -0.01
C PHE A 93 3.92 2.88 -0.35
N ASP A 94 4.16 2.66 -1.65
CA ASP A 94 5.35 2.00 -2.20
C ASP A 94 6.20 2.98 -3.04
N PRO A 95 6.98 3.90 -2.42
CA PRO A 95 7.69 4.94 -3.16
C PRO A 95 8.64 4.39 -4.23
N GLN A 96 9.25 3.22 -4.01
CA GLN A 96 10.13 2.58 -5.00
C GLN A 96 9.40 2.22 -6.30
N ALA A 97 8.11 1.84 -6.23
CA ALA A 97 7.30 1.51 -7.40
C ALA A 97 6.97 2.75 -8.27
N HIS A 98 7.16 3.96 -7.74
CA HIS A 98 6.93 5.22 -8.44
C HIS A 98 8.23 5.88 -8.89
N THR A 99 9.22 5.93 -7.99
CA THR A 99 10.54 6.50 -8.26
C THR A 99 11.30 5.73 -9.34
N ALA A 100 11.16 4.39 -9.41
CA ALA A 100 11.69 3.59 -10.51
C ALA A 100 11.10 3.97 -11.89
N ARG A 101 9.95 4.66 -11.92
CA ARG A 101 9.28 5.15 -13.14
C ARG A 101 9.52 6.65 -13.39
N GLY A 102 10.44 7.27 -12.66
CA GLY A 102 10.78 8.70 -12.80
C GLY A 102 9.82 9.66 -12.11
N VAL A 103 8.96 9.17 -11.20
CA VAL A 103 8.11 10.03 -10.37
C VAL A 103 8.85 10.37 -9.08
N GLU A 104 9.11 11.65 -8.84
CA GLU A 104 9.79 12.11 -7.63
C GLU A 104 9.03 11.72 -6.36
N ILE A 105 9.76 11.33 -5.31
CA ILE A 105 9.17 10.93 -4.03
C ILE A 105 8.35 12.06 -3.38
N ASP A 106 8.80 13.31 -3.56
CA ASP A 106 8.11 14.51 -3.07
C ASP A 106 6.71 14.62 -3.72
N THR A 107 6.58 14.37 -5.02
CA THR A 107 5.29 14.34 -5.75
C THR A 107 4.32 13.33 -5.14
N VAL A 108 4.80 12.12 -4.83
CA VAL A 108 3.99 11.06 -4.23
C VAL A 108 3.49 11.48 -2.85
N ILE A 109 4.42 11.88 -1.97
CA ILE A 109 4.11 12.18 -0.56
C ILE A 109 3.23 13.42 -0.46
N ARG A 110 3.47 14.46 -1.28
CA ARG A 110 2.62 15.67 -1.31
C ARG A 110 1.21 15.35 -1.79
N GLY A 111 1.07 14.58 -2.87
CA GLY A 111 -0.23 14.20 -3.41
C GLY A 111 -1.07 13.42 -2.40
N ILE A 112 -0.51 12.37 -1.81
CA ILE A 112 -1.17 11.58 -0.75
C ILE A 112 -1.46 12.49 0.45
N GLY A 113 -0.44 13.19 0.96
CA GLY A 113 -0.52 14.02 2.14
C GLY A 113 -1.60 15.09 2.05
N ARG A 114 -1.76 15.74 0.90
CA ARG A 114 -2.81 16.74 0.66
C ARG A 114 -4.22 16.18 0.86
N ALA A 115 -4.47 14.94 0.43
CA ALA A 115 -5.75 14.27 0.67
C ALA A 115 -5.91 13.85 2.15
N LEU A 116 -4.83 13.39 2.79
CA LEU A 116 -4.84 13.03 4.22
C LEU A 116 -5.11 14.23 5.13
N ASP A 117 -4.56 15.41 4.82
CA ASP A 117 -4.78 16.65 5.58
C ASP A 117 -6.25 17.10 5.55
N ALA A 118 -6.95 16.81 4.46
CA ALA A 118 -8.37 17.09 4.31
C ALA A 118 -9.28 16.03 4.96
N ALA A 119 -8.75 14.82 5.20
CA ALA A 119 -9.54 13.66 5.58
C ALA A 119 -10.38 13.82 6.86
N PRO A 120 -9.88 14.43 7.94
CA PRO A 120 -10.68 14.62 9.15
C PRO A 120 -11.92 15.51 8.91
N ARG A 121 -11.79 16.54 8.08
CA ARG A 121 -12.89 17.47 7.78
C ARG A 121 -13.85 16.91 6.73
N ALA A 122 -13.32 16.34 5.65
CA ALA A 122 -14.11 15.87 4.52
C ALA A 122 -14.83 14.55 4.81
N TYR A 123 -14.17 13.63 5.53
CA TYR A 123 -14.67 12.27 5.74
C TYR A 123 -14.87 11.90 7.21
N GLY A 124 -14.32 12.67 8.16
CA GLY A 124 -14.33 12.28 9.58
C GLY A 124 -13.48 11.03 9.84
N ILE A 125 -12.37 10.89 9.10
CA ILE A 125 -11.39 9.81 9.21
C ILE A 125 -10.06 10.40 9.67
N THR A 126 -9.46 9.78 10.68
CA THR A 126 -8.08 10.07 11.08
C THR A 126 -7.12 9.15 10.32
N THR A 127 -5.93 9.64 9.96
CA THR A 127 -5.03 8.91 9.06
C THR A 127 -3.59 8.90 9.56
N ARG A 128 -2.84 7.86 9.18
CA ARG A 128 -1.38 7.76 9.30
C ARG A 128 -0.81 7.19 8.00
N LEU A 129 0.32 7.72 7.56
CA LEU A 129 1.02 7.23 6.38
C LEU A 129 2.20 6.33 6.78
N ILE A 130 2.34 5.21 6.10
CA ILE A 130 3.37 4.18 6.32
C ILE A 130 4.14 4.00 5.02
N MET A 131 5.44 4.31 5.04
CA MET A 131 6.31 4.19 3.87
C MET A 131 6.86 2.77 3.76
N CYS A 132 6.53 2.04 2.70
CA CYS A 132 7.01 0.69 2.48
C CYS A 132 8.29 0.62 1.67
N PHE A 133 9.12 -0.36 2.02
CA PHE A 133 10.20 -0.81 1.18
C PHE A 133 9.78 -2.08 0.42
N LEU A 134 10.07 -2.13 -0.87
CA LEU A 134 9.86 -3.30 -1.71
C LEU A 134 10.96 -4.34 -1.41
N ARG A 135 10.60 -5.50 -0.87
CA ARG A 135 11.62 -6.43 -0.33
C ARG A 135 12.41 -7.21 -1.38
N ASP A 136 11.84 -7.33 -2.57
CA ASP A 136 12.47 -7.87 -3.78
C ASP A 136 13.50 -6.92 -4.40
N GLU A 137 13.45 -5.63 -4.08
CA GLU A 137 14.49 -4.65 -4.40
C GLU A 137 15.69 -4.74 -3.46
N SER A 138 16.81 -4.12 -3.82
CA SER A 138 18.04 -4.16 -3.02
C SER A 138 17.92 -3.39 -1.69
N ALA A 139 18.76 -3.72 -0.70
CA ALA A 139 18.78 -2.99 0.57
C ALA A 139 19.27 -1.55 0.38
N GLU A 140 20.17 -1.36 -0.59
CA GLU A 140 20.70 -0.06 -1.02
C GLU A 140 19.59 0.81 -1.61
N SER A 141 18.68 0.22 -2.39
CA SER A 141 17.49 0.91 -2.93
C SER A 141 16.60 1.41 -1.78
N ALA A 142 16.34 0.58 -0.78
CA ALA A 142 15.57 0.98 0.41
C ALA A 142 16.25 2.09 1.23
N LEU A 143 17.58 2.05 1.38
CA LEU A 143 18.35 3.12 2.04
C LEU A 143 18.24 4.44 1.26
N ALA A 144 18.39 4.40 -0.06
CA ALA A 144 18.24 5.57 -0.92
C ALA A 144 16.83 6.16 -0.82
N THR A 145 15.79 5.32 -0.80
CA THR A 145 14.40 5.74 -0.57
C THR A 145 14.21 6.41 0.78
N PHE A 146 14.78 5.85 1.85
CA PHE A 146 14.70 6.46 3.18
C PHE A 146 15.35 7.84 3.23
N GLU A 147 16.54 8.00 2.63
CA GLU A 147 17.22 9.30 2.57
C GLU A 147 16.46 10.32 1.71
N ALA A 148 15.89 9.90 0.59
CA ALA A 148 15.05 10.76 -0.25
C ALA A 148 13.76 11.21 0.48
N ALA A 149 13.21 10.38 1.37
CA ALA A 149 12.05 10.71 2.19
C ALA A 149 12.36 11.56 3.43
N ARG A 150 13.64 11.78 3.76
CA ARG A 150 14.08 12.50 4.97
C ARG A 150 13.40 13.89 5.15
N PRO A 151 13.17 14.70 4.10
CA PRO A 151 12.45 15.97 4.21
C PRO A 151 10.97 15.84 4.61
N HIS A 152 10.40 14.64 4.57
CA HIS A 152 8.98 14.37 4.78
C HIS A 152 8.69 13.46 5.98
N LEU A 153 9.68 13.18 6.85
CA LEU A 153 9.50 12.25 7.96
C LEU A 153 8.44 12.70 8.96
N ASP A 154 8.14 14.00 9.04
CA ASP A 154 7.03 14.55 9.84
C ASP A 154 5.65 14.09 9.34
N ARG A 155 5.55 13.70 8.06
CA ARG A 155 4.33 13.17 7.44
C ARG A 155 4.21 11.65 7.52
N ILE A 156 5.31 10.96 7.83
CA ILE A 156 5.39 9.50 7.86
C ILE A 156 5.34 9.02 9.32
N ALA A 157 4.43 8.10 9.64
CA ALA A 157 4.29 7.58 11.00
C ALA A 157 5.14 6.32 11.23
N ALA A 158 5.35 5.53 10.17
CA ALA A 158 6.05 4.26 10.23
C ALA A 158 6.74 3.92 8.90
N VAL A 159 7.71 3.00 8.97
CA VAL A 159 8.18 2.26 7.79
C VAL A 159 7.60 0.84 7.77
N GLY A 160 7.37 0.34 6.55
CA GLY A 160 6.86 -0.99 6.22
C GLY A 160 7.81 -1.78 5.33
N LEU A 161 7.49 -3.06 5.13
CA LEU A 161 8.19 -3.96 4.19
C LEU A 161 7.15 -4.90 3.59
N ASP A 162 7.10 -4.98 2.27
CA ASP A 162 6.13 -5.76 1.48
C ASP A 162 6.77 -6.26 0.18
N SER A 163 5.95 -6.54 -0.84
CA SER A 163 6.31 -7.28 -2.05
C SER A 163 6.71 -8.75 -1.81
N ALA A 164 7.41 -9.37 -2.77
CA ALA A 164 7.64 -10.81 -2.86
C ALA A 164 8.43 -11.38 -1.66
N GLU A 165 7.76 -12.13 -0.78
CA GLU A 165 8.34 -12.60 0.49
C GLU A 165 9.38 -13.72 0.34
N VAL A 166 9.14 -14.66 -0.58
CA VAL A 166 10.00 -15.84 -0.75
C VAL A 166 11.33 -15.42 -1.37
N GLY A 167 12.44 -15.76 -0.71
CA GLY A 167 13.79 -15.37 -1.15
C GLY A 167 14.29 -14.02 -0.62
N ASN A 168 13.41 -13.20 -0.03
CA ASN A 168 13.72 -11.85 0.42
C ASN A 168 13.53 -11.69 1.93
N PRO A 169 14.45 -12.18 2.79
CA PRO A 169 14.25 -12.19 4.23
C PRO A 169 14.29 -10.78 4.85
N PRO A 170 13.55 -10.50 5.94
CA PRO A 170 13.57 -9.19 6.62
C PRO A 170 14.97 -8.76 7.09
N SER A 171 15.87 -9.71 7.35
CA SER A 171 17.25 -9.43 7.75
C SER A 171 18.04 -8.61 6.73
N LYS A 172 17.65 -8.65 5.45
CA LYS A 172 18.21 -7.83 4.36
C LYS A 172 18.05 -6.32 4.63
N PHE A 173 16.98 -5.92 5.32
CA PHE A 173 16.59 -4.51 5.53
C PHE A 173 16.90 -4.01 6.94
N ARG A 174 17.75 -4.72 7.71
CA ARG A 174 18.04 -4.39 9.12
C ARG A 174 18.52 -2.94 9.32
N GLU A 175 19.28 -2.42 8.37
CA GLU A 175 19.97 -1.13 8.46
C GLU A 175 19.00 0.02 8.27
N VAL A 176 18.21 0.00 7.20
CA VAL A 176 17.18 1.03 6.96
C VAL A 176 16.13 1.05 8.08
N TYR A 177 15.78 -0.11 8.64
CA TYR A 177 14.92 -0.18 9.83
C TYR A 177 15.57 0.39 11.09
N ALA A 178 16.89 0.31 11.23
CA ALA A 178 17.60 0.95 12.33
C ALA A 178 17.59 2.48 12.19
N LEU A 179 17.81 3.00 10.97
CA LEU A 179 17.71 4.42 10.68
C LEU A 179 16.30 4.96 10.94
N ALA A 180 15.27 4.24 10.50
CA ALA A 180 13.87 4.63 10.76
C ALA A 180 13.56 4.76 12.26
N ARG A 181 14.05 3.80 13.08
CA ARG A 181 13.90 3.88 14.54
C ARG A 181 14.65 5.07 15.15
N GLN A 182 15.88 5.33 14.68
CA GLN A 182 16.67 6.48 15.13
C GLN A 182 15.99 7.81 14.78
N ALA A 183 15.27 7.85 13.66
CA ALA A 183 14.44 8.99 13.25
C ALA A 183 13.08 9.06 13.98
N GLY A 184 12.80 8.15 14.92
CA GLY A 184 11.57 8.16 15.73
C GLY A 184 10.35 7.50 15.07
N LEU A 185 10.51 6.89 13.89
CA LEU A 185 9.43 6.21 13.19
C LEU A 185 9.09 4.86 13.83
N LYS A 186 7.84 4.43 13.69
CA LYS A 186 7.43 3.05 13.99
C LYS A 186 7.90 2.10 12.87
N CYS A 187 7.93 0.81 13.16
CA CYS A 187 8.36 -0.22 12.22
C CYS A 187 7.34 -1.37 12.18
N VAL A 188 6.82 -1.64 10.99
CA VAL A 188 5.92 -2.76 10.69
C VAL A 188 6.49 -3.56 9.51
N ALA A 189 6.06 -4.81 9.32
CA ALA A 189 6.47 -5.61 8.17
C ALA A 189 5.46 -6.71 7.85
N HIS A 190 5.37 -7.05 6.56
CA HIS A 190 4.74 -8.29 6.12
C HIS A 190 5.62 -9.47 6.51
N ALA A 191 5.05 -10.43 7.24
CA ALA A 191 5.73 -11.64 7.65
C ALA A 191 4.72 -12.78 7.80
N GLY A 192 5.00 -13.92 7.17
CA GLY A 192 4.17 -15.13 7.27
C GLY A 192 3.05 -15.25 6.23
N ARG A 193 3.11 -14.47 5.14
CA ARG A 193 2.15 -14.51 4.02
C ARG A 193 2.39 -15.70 3.09
N ARG A 194 3.67 -16.02 2.83
CA ARG A 194 4.17 -17.22 2.12
C ARG A 194 5.50 -17.77 2.69
N GLY A 195 6.13 -17.07 3.63
CA GLY A 195 7.33 -17.55 4.33
C GLY A 195 7.03 -18.70 5.31
N ARG A 196 7.99 -19.63 5.49
CA ARG A 196 7.87 -20.72 6.48
C ARG A 196 7.60 -20.12 7.88
N PRO A 197 6.84 -20.80 8.77
CA PRO A 197 6.49 -20.30 10.11
C PRO A 197 7.68 -19.84 10.97
N ARG A 198 8.89 -20.35 10.70
CA ARG A 198 10.14 -19.93 11.36
C ARG A 198 10.55 -18.48 11.08
N MET A 199 10.00 -17.82 10.06
CA MET A 199 10.24 -16.40 9.76
C MET A 199 9.44 -15.46 10.67
N CYS A 200 8.30 -15.92 11.20
CA CYS A 200 7.71 -15.36 12.42
C CYS A 200 8.49 -15.97 13.59
N GLY A 201 9.58 -15.33 14.01
CA GLY A 201 10.32 -15.81 15.18
C GLY A 201 9.36 -16.10 16.35
N ARG A 202 9.51 -17.27 17.00
CA ARG A 202 9.01 -17.51 18.37
C ARG A 202 9.25 -16.22 19.14
N ARG A 203 8.18 -15.55 19.64
CA ARG A 203 8.21 -14.30 20.44
C ARG A 203 9.66 -13.87 20.67
N SER A 204 10.23 -13.18 19.68
CA SER A 204 11.65 -12.86 19.72
C SER A 204 11.86 -12.05 20.98
N THR A 205 12.69 -12.56 21.88
CA THR A 205 13.16 -11.83 23.06
C THR A 205 14.07 -10.66 22.67
N SER A 206 14.25 -10.38 21.36
CA SER A 206 14.75 -9.10 20.87
C SER A 206 13.59 -8.20 20.43
N SER A 207 13.54 -7.01 21.02
CA SER A 207 12.56 -5.93 20.88
C SER A 207 12.53 -5.24 19.49
N ALA A 208 12.67 -6.00 18.40
CA ALA A 208 12.99 -5.46 17.08
C ALA A 208 11.80 -5.07 16.18
N TRP A 209 10.57 -5.47 16.52
CA TRP A 209 9.38 -5.30 15.65
C TRP A 209 8.14 -4.95 16.46
N THR A 210 7.35 -3.94 16.01
CA THR A 210 6.18 -3.45 16.75
C THR A 210 4.90 -4.23 16.41
N ALA A 211 4.75 -4.73 15.17
CA ALA A 211 3.61 -5.57 14.75
C ALA A 211 3.90 -6.38 13.46
N SER A 212 3.29 -7.56 13.33
CA SER A 212 3.21 -8.36 12.09
C SER A 212 1.84 -8.16 11.46
N THR A 213 1.79 -7.84 10.16
CA THR A 213 0.54 -7.50 9.46
C THR A 213 -0.17 -8.71 8.82
N THR A 214 0.46 -9.90 8.83
CA THR A 214 -0.01 -11.09 8.09
C THR A 214 0.25 -12.40 8.83
N GLY A 215 -0.12 -12.49 10.12
CA GLY A 215 -0.20 -13.80 10.80
C GLY A 215 -1.22 -14.72 10.11
N CYS A 216 -0.77 -15.89 9.65
CA CYS A 216 -1.51 -17.00 9.01
C CYS A 216 -2.96 -16.71 8.55
N GLY A 217 -3.18 -16.60 7.23
CA GLY A 217 -4.50 -16.76 6.62
C GLY A 217 -5.37 -15.50 6.48
N ALA A 218 -4.81 -14.30 6.65
CA ALA A 218 -5.55 -13.06 6.48
C ALA A 218 -5.59 -12.55 5.02
N TRP A 219 -6.10 -13.37 4.09
CA TRP A 219 -6.79 -12.80 2.91
C TRP A 219 -8.19 -12.38 3.37
N ARG A 220 -8.25 -11.22 4.03
CA ARG A 220 -9.48 -10.44 4.12
C ARG A 220 -9.13 -9.00 3.83
N THR A 221 -8.73 -8.72 2.59
CA THR A 221 -9.23 -7.49 1.98
C THR A 221 -10.75 -7.53 2.16
N ARG A 222 -11.31 -6.60 2.92
CA ARG A 222 -12.76 -6.41 2.90
C ARG A 222 -13.14 -6.23 1.43
N ARG A 223 -14.27 -6.84 1.00
CA ARG A 223 -14.70 -6.80 -0.40
C ARG A 223 -14.80 -5.35 -0.86
N TRP A 224 -13.80 -4.89 -1.62
CA TRP A 224 -13.86 -3.64 -2.36
C TRP A 224 -14.69 -3.79 -3.64
N TRP A 225 -15.03 -5.04 -4.04
CA TRP A 225 -15.74 -5.36 -5.29
C TRP A 225 -17.10 -6.04 -5.04
N PRO A 226 -18.22 -5.49 -5.54
CA PRO A 226 -19.52 -6.15 -5.54
C PRO A 226 -19.63 -7.08 -6.77
N GLY A 227 -19.21 -8.35 -6.65
CA GLY A 227 -19.37 -9.32 -7.76
C GLY A 227 -18.97 -10.76 -7.46
N TRP A 228 -18.30 -11.04 -6.35
CA TRP A 228 -17.78 -12.38 -6.09
C TRP A 228 -18.82 -13.30 -5.43
N SER A 229 -19.40 -14.26 -6.15
CA SER A 229 -20.09 -15.41 -5.56
C SER A 229 -19.16 -16.62 -5.58
N ARG A 230 -18.92 -17.25 -4.41
CA ARG A 230 -18.26 -18.56 -4.34
C ARG A 230 -19.33 -19.62 -4.58
N THR A 231 -19.40 -20.16 -5.79
CA THR A 231 -19.97 -21.48 -6.04
C THR A 231 -18.81 -22.43 -6.31
N GLY A 232 -18.48 -23.28 -5.33
CA GLY A 232 -17.50 -24.37 -5.46
C GLY A 232 -17.57 -25.25 -4.20
N PRO A 233 -17.57 -26.60 -4.35
CA PRO A 233 -18.18 -27.51 -3.39
C PRO A 233 -17.36 -27.73 -2.12
N ARG A 234 -18.08 -28.25 -1.10
CA ARG A 234 -17.70 -28.42 0.30
C ARG A 234 -16.51 -29.35 0.53
#